data_AF-A0A8J5NA72-F1
#
_entry.id   AF-A0A8J5NA72-F1
#
_cell.length_a   1.000
_cell.length_b   1.000
_cell.length_c   1.000
_cell.angle_alpha   90.00
_cell.angle_beta   90.00
_cell.angle_gamma   90.00
#
_symmetry.space_group_name_H-M   'P 1'
#
loop_
_entity.id
_entity.type
_entity.pdbx_description
1 polymer ?
#
loop_
_entity_poly.entity_id
_entity_poly.type
_entity_poly.pdbx_seq_one_letter_code
_entity_poly.pdbx_strand_id
1 'polypeptide(L)'
;MDLLPPSPRPPPRWNTKKANWKLYEDELQKWYSNYEPAEDIDQLNQDLTGAIQHAAEEAIPKTNPTNKHHKDYWFYNDEVRAQNQYIQKTSLTVPFP
;
A
#
# COMPACT_ATOMS: atom_id res chain seq x y z
N MET A 1 -7.45 29.04 9.78
CA MET A 1 -6.53 27.93 9.46
C MET A 1 -7.39 26.70 9.26
N ASP A 2 -7.84 26.47 8.03
CA ASP A 2 -8.64 25.29 7.72
C ASP A 2 -7.73 24.06 7.73
N LEU A 3 -8.04 23.11 8.63
CA LEU A 3 -7.33 21.85 8.73
C LEU A 3 -7.67 21.02 7.48
N LEU A 4 -6.68 20.78 6.63
CA LEU A 4 -6.82 19.82 5.53
C LEU A 4 -7.28 18.46 6.11
N PRO A 5 -8.24 17.77 5.46
CA PRO A 5 -8.69 16.48 5.95
C PRO A 5 -7.52 15.49 5.96
N PRO A 6 -7.46 14.59 6.96
CA PRO A 6 -6.40 13.60 7.04
C PRO A 6 -6.39 12.73 5.77
N SER A 7 -5.22 12.55 5.17
CA SER A 7 -5.05 11.72 3.98
C SER A 7 -5.57 10.29 4.25
N PRO A 8 -6.35 9.69 3.34
CA PRO A 8 -6.92 8.38 3.55
C PRO A 8 -5.82 7.33 3.74
N ARG A 9 -6.09 6.36 4.62
CA ARG A 9 -5.15 5.27 4.86
C ARG A 9 -4.92 4.50 3.56
N PRO A 10 -3.66 4.15 3.22
CA PRO A 10 -3.40 3.34 2.05
C PRO A 10 -4.10 1.98 2.20
N PRO A 11 -4.64 1.42 1.10
CA PRO A 11 -5.28 0.12 1.15
C PRO A 11 -4.27 -0.97 1.55
N PRO A 12 -4.73 -2.02 2.25
CA PRO A 12 -3.89 -3.17 2.56
C PRO A 12 -3.39 -3.83 1.27
N ARG A 13 -2.11 -4.20 1.24
CA ARG A 13 -1.45 -4.85 0.10
C ARG A 13 -1.15 -6.29 0.45
N TRP A 14 -0.97 -7.16 -0.53
CA TRP A 14 -0.49 -8.52 -0.26
C TRP A 14 0.94 -8.52 0.25
N ASN A 15 1.20 -9.28 1.31
CA ASN A 15 2.54 -9.46 1.86
C ASN A 15 3.17 -10.75 1.36
N THR A 16 3.71 -10.71 0.14
CA THR A 16 4.33 -11.87 -0.52
C THR A 16 5.54 -12.43 0.23
N LYS A 17 6.20 -11.63 1.08
CA LYS A 17 7.29 -12.11 1.95
C LYS A 17 6.82 -13.02 3.08
N LYS A 18 5.55 -12.91 3.48
CA LYS A 18 4.92 -13.74 4.51
C LYS A 18 3.93 -14.74 3.93
N ALA A 19 3.91 -14.90 2.62
CA ALA A 19 3.03 -15.85 1.95
C ALA A 19 3.40 -17.28 2.34
N ASN A 20 2.37 -18.11 2.55
CA ASN A 20 2.52 -19.55 2.65
C ASN A 20 2.42 -20.17 1.24
N TRP A 21 3.54 -20.20 0.52
CA TRP A 21 3.56 -20.70 -0.86
C TRP A 21 3.14 -22.17 -0.99
N LYS A 22 3.37 -22.99 0.04
CA LYS A 22 2.93 -24.39 0.04
C LYS A 22 1.39 -24.47 0.03
N LEU A 23 0.73 -23.69 0.88
CA LEU A 23 -0.73 -23.61 0.91
C LEU A 23 -1.29 -23.07 -0.41
N TYR A 24 -0.64 -22.07 -1.00
CA TYR A 24 -1.02 -21.54 -2.31
C TYR A 24 -1.01 -22.62 -3.40
N GLU A 25 0.07 -23.40 -3.46
CA GLU A 25 0.23 -24.52 -4.39
C GLU A 25 -0.83 -25.61 -4.12
N ASP A 26 -1.06 -25.96 -2.85
CA ASP A 26 -2.05 -26.98 -2.48
C ASP A 26 -3.48 -26.57 -2.89
N GLU A 27 -3.85 -25.31 -2.71
CA GLU A 27 -5.16 -24.77 -3.14
C GLU A 27 -5.31 -24.77 -4.67
N LEU A 28 -4.27 -24.38 -5.41
CA LEU A 28 -4.28 -24.46 -6.88
C LEU A 28 -4.34 -25.90 -7.38
N GLN A 29 -3.58 -26.81 -6.78
CA GLN A 29 -3.58 -28.22 -7.14
C GLN A 29 -4.93 -28.86 -6.87
N LYS A 30 -5.56 -28.49 -5.74
CA LYS A 30 -6.92 -28.91 -5.39
C LYS A 30 -7.93 -28.37 -6.38
N TRP A 31 -7.84 -27.10 -6.79
CA TRP A 31 -8.70 -26.56 -7.84
C TRP A 31 -8.51 -27.32 -9.15
N TYR A 32 -7.28 -27.48 -9.62
CA TYR A 32 -6.96 -28.17 -10.87
C TYR A 32 -7.47 -29.61 -10.89
N SER A 33 -7.32 -30.35 -9.77
CA SER A 33 -7.77 -31.75 -9.67
C SER A 33 -9.30 -31.90 -9.76
N ASN A 34 -10.05 -30.84 -9.44
CA ASN A 34 -11.50 -30.82 -9.49
C ASN A 34 -12.03 -29.99 -10.68
N TYR A 35 -11.16 -29.45 -11.53
CA TYR A 35 -11.55 -28.56 -12.60
C TYR A 35 -12.08 -29.36 -13.80
N GLU A 36 -13.29 -29.03 -14.23
CA GLU A 36 -13.84 -29.51 -15.49
C GLU A 36 -13.58 -28.47 -16.59
N PRO A 37 -13.04 -28.87 -17.76
CA PRO A 37 -12.70 -27.93 -18.83
C PRO A 37 -13.92 -27.14 -19.31
N ALA A 38 -13.82 -25.81 -19.28
CA ALA A 38 -14.83 -24.95 -19.87
C ALA A 38 -14.86 -25.07 -21.41
N GLU A 39 -16.05 -24.96 -21.99
CA GLU A 39 -16.24 -24.94 -23.46
C GLU A 39 -15.81 -23.62 -24.10
N ASP A 40 -15.77 -22.55 -23.31
CA ASP A 40 -15.42 -21.19 -23.73
C ASP A 40 -14.11 -20.72 -23.09
N ILE A 41 -13.28 -20.04 -23.89
CA ILE A 41 -12.01 -19.46 -23.47
C ILE A 41 -12.23 -18.34 -22.44
N ASP A 42 -13.30 -17.56 -22.58
CA ASP A 42 -13.60 -16.49 -21.64
C ASP A 42 -13.97 -17.05 -20.26
N GLN A 43 -14.72 -18.15 -20.24
CA GLN A 43 -15.05 -18.86 -19.01
C GLN A 43 -13.81 -19.48 -18.37
N LEU A 44 -12.94 -20.13 -19.15
CA LEU A 44 -11.65 -20.64 -18.67
C LEU A 44 -10.81 -19.54 -18.01
N ASN A 45 -10.74 -18.36 -18.63
CA ASN A 45 -10.00 -17.22 -18.08
C ASN A 45 -10.59 -16.74 -16.75
N GLN A 46 -11.92 -16.68 -16.64
CA GLN A 46 -12.59 -16.30 -15.39
C GLN A 46 -12.33 -17.34 -14.29
N ASP A 47 -12.48 -18.62 -14.60
CA ASP A 47 -12.29 -19.71 -13.64
C ASP A 47 -10.85 -19.74 -13.12
N LEU A 48 -9.88 -19.63 -14.02
CA LEU A 48 -8.45 -19.58 -13.67
C LEU A 48 -8.12 -18.36 -12.83
N THR A 49 -8.64 -17.18 -13.20
CA THR A 49 -8.43 -15.94 -12.44
C THR A 49 -9.04 -16.06 -11.04
N GLY A 50 -10.24 -16.64 -10.93
CA GLY A 50 -10.90 -16.90 -9.67
C GLY A 50 -10.11 -17.85 -8.77
N ALA A 51 -9.58 -18.93 -9.33
CA ALA A 51 -8.76 -19.89 -8.59
C ALA A 51 -7.46 -19.26 -8.06
N ILE A 52 -6.76 -18.50 -8.91
CA ILE A 52 -5.54 -17.76 -8.53
C ILE A 52 -5.84 -16.77 -7.40
N GLN A 53 -6.95 -16.04 -7.52
CA GLN A 53 -7.35 -15.07 -6.51
C GLN A 53 -7.72 -15.74 -5.19
N HIS A 54 -8.52 -16.81 -5.21
CA HIS A 54 -8.89 -17.57 -4.02
C HIS A 54 -7.65 -18.13 -3.31
N ALA A 55 -6.75 -18.78 -4.04
CA ALA A 55 -5.51 -19.31 -3.47
C ALA A 55 -4.65 -18.18 -2.86
N ALA A 56 -4.59 -17.01 -3.49
CA ALA A 56 -3.87 -15.86 -2.97
C ALA A 56 -4.51 -15.30 -1.69
N GLU A 57 -5.83 -15.27 -1.60
CA GLU A 57 -6.56 -14.80 -0.42
C GLU A 57 -6.33 -15.69 0.81
N GLU A 58 -6.29 -17.01 0.61
CA GLU A 58 -6.00 -17.98 1.68
C GLU A 58 -4.52 -18.00 2.10
N ALA A 59 -3.61 -17.92 1.12
CA ALA A 59 -2.19 -18.15 1.38
C ALA A 59 -1.36 -16.89 1.65
N ILE A 60 -1.81 -15.72 1.18
CA ILE A 60 -1.03 -14.48 1.24
C ILE A 60 -1.68 -13.49 2.22
N PRO A 61 -1.09 -13.28 3.41
CA PRO A 61 -1.64 -12.35 4.36
C PRO A 61 -1.55 -10.91 3.83
N LYS A 62 -2.59 -10.12 4.11
CA LYS A 62 -2.62 -8.69 3.79
C LYS A 62 -1.76 -7.90 4.80
N THR A 63 -1.04 -6.90 4.32
CA THR A 63 -0.28 -5.98 5.17
C THR A 63 -1.23 -5.16 6.01
N ASN A 64 -0.92 -5.00 7.31
CA ASN A 64 -1.62 -4.02 8.11
C ASN A 64 -1.38 -2.61 7.56
N PRO A 65 -2.43 -1.78 7.40
CA PRO A 65 -2.26 -0.39 7.00
C PRO A 65 -1.41 0.30 8.07
N THR A 66 -0.15 0.55 7.73
CA THR A 66 0.78 1.16 8.66
C THR A 66 0.67 2.67 8.51
N ASN A 67 0.15 3.35 9.52
CA ASN A 67 0.18 4.82 9.63
C ASN A 67 1.59 5.31 10.01
N LYS A 68 2.63 4.76 9.38
CA LYS A 68 3.97 5.34 9.49
C LYS A 68 3.92 6.61 8.66
N HIS A 69 3.48 7.69 9.31
CA HIS A 69 3.94 9.01 8.93
C HIS A 69 5.46 8.93 8.96
N HIS A 70 6.08 8.88 7.78
CA HIS A 70 7.49 9.19 7.69
C HIS A 70 7.61 10.57 8.34
N LYS A 71 8.31 10.66 9.47
CA LYS A 71 8.84 11.96 9.88
C LYS A 71 9.81 12.31 8.78
N ASP A 72 9.42 13.26 7.93
CA ASP A 72 10.33 13.82 6.95
C ASP A 72 11.49 14.44 7.73
N TYR A 73 12.58 13.68 7.86
CA TYR A 73 13.77 14.11 8.61
C TYR A 73 14.30 15.44 8.08
N TRP A 74 14.06 15.73 6.80
CA TRP A 74 14.38 17.02 6.19
C TRP A 74 13.62 18.19 6.84
N PHE A 75 12.32 18.01 7.16
CA PHE A 75 11.48 19.04 7.77
C PHE A 75 11.81 19.27 9.26
N TYR A 76 12.37 18.24 9.92
CA TYR A 76 12.82 18.31 11.31
C TYR A 76 14.33 18.54 11.45
N ASN A 77 15.05 18.81 10.36
CA ASN A 77 16.45 19.20 10.44
C ASN A 77 16.53 20.59 11.12
N ASP A 78 17.30 20.67 12.21
CA ASP A 78 17.47 21.88 12.99
C ASP A 78 18.01 23.05 12.14
N GLU A 79 18.83 22.76 11.12
CA GLU A 79 19.34 23.76 10.18
C GLU A 79 18.23 24.39 9.33
N VAL A 80 17.35 23.55 8.78
CA VAL A 80 16.18 23.99 7.98
C VAL A 80 15.20 24.77 8.85
N ARG A 81 15.00 24.34 10.10
CA ARG A 81 14.15 25.06 11.07
C ARG A 81 14.74 26.43 11.42
N ALA A 82 16.04 26.50 11.68
CA ALA A 82 16.73 27.75 11.98
C ALA A 82 16.68 28.72 10.79
N GLN A 83 16.86 28.22 9.56
CA GLN A 83 16.78 29.03 8.34
C GLN A 83 15.37 29.57 8.10
N ASN A 84 14.33 28.75 8.28
CA ASN A 84 12.94 29.22 8.19
C ASN A 84 12.60 30.26 9.27
N GLN A 85 13.09 30.09 10.50
CA GLN A 85 12.92 31.09 11.57
C GLN A 85 13.62 32.41 11.24
N TYR A 86 14.83 32.34 10.67
CA TYR A 86 15.56 33.51 10.21
C TYR A 86 14.78 34.25 9.11
N ILE A 87 14.31 33.53 8.09
CA ILE A 87 13.54 34.11 6.97
C ILE A 87 12.27 34.80 7.50
N GLN A 88 11.52 34.17 8.41
CA GLN A 88 10.32 34.77 9.00
C GLN A 88 10.65 36.03 9.81
N LYS A 89 11.74 36.00 10.60
CA LYS A 89 12.20 37.15 11.39
C LYS A 89 12.64 38.31 10.48
N THR A 90 13.37 38.04 9.40
CA THR A 90 13.79 39.06 8.44
C THR A 90 12.63 39.60 7.61
N SER A 91 11.62 38.76 7.32
CA SER A 91 10.39 39.19 6.61
C SER A 91 9.53 40.16 7.43
N LEU A 92 9.65 40.14 8.76
CA LEU A 92 9.00 41.08 9.68
C LEU A 92 9.83 42.36 9.92
N THR A 93 11.04 42.47 9.37
CA THR A 93 12.00 43.55 9.72
C THR A 93 12.29 44.51 8.57
N VAL A 94 11.79 44.26 7.35
CA VAL A 94 11.94 45.21 6.24
C VAL A 94 10.71 46.13 6.20
N PRO A 95 10.81 47.43 6.52
CA PRO A 95 9.75 48.35 6.19
C PRO A 95 9.71 48.47 4.66
N PHE A 96 8.54 48.22 4.08
CA PHE A 96 8.27 48.53 2.69
C PHE A 96 8.48 50.05 2.50
N PRO A 97 9.28 50.50 1.52
CA PRO A 97 9.34 51.92 1.17
C PRO A 97 8.02 52.43 0.59
#